data_AF-A0AAE3C3Y3-F1
#
_entry.id   AF-A0AAE3C3Y3-F1
#
_cell.length_a   1.000
_cell.length_b   1.000
_cell.length_c   1.000
_cell.angle_alpha   90.00
_cell.angle_beta   90.00
_cell.angle_gamma   90.00
#
_symmetry.space_group_name_H-M   'P 1'
#
loop_
_entity.id
_entity.type
_entity.pdbx_description
1 polymer ?
#
loop_
_entity_poly.entity_id
_entity_poly.type
_entity_poly.pdbx_seq_one_letter_code
_entity_poly.pdbx_strand_id
1 'polypeptide(L)'
;MDKLSCPSCGKTVTKGRYCAFCGAELLHENAEEEISGDVLEQLRLRKRIEEVTGEIAFLRSEIDKLTEQISEGKNIEEYALRVKELREKIKLVKEERKALEEKLKPLPLEKVAEERANLEKRIKRLETLREKGEISDETYEKLKKEYSEKLDQFKEEHYRQVIKIEKWIEQLKKRIKRLKNDSELIYARYMTGELTKEEYMREKEKLNKELETNSFHVEMLEFLLRKYS
;
A
#
# COMPACT_ATOMS: atom_id res chain seq x y z
N MET A 1 -2.53 -11.37 36.67
CA MET A 1 -1.28 -10.84 36.07
C MET A 1 -0.57 -12.01 35.41
N ASP A 2 -0.48 -11.98 34.08
CA ASP A 2 0.16 -13.06 33.31
C ASP A 2 1.66 -13.07 33.57
N LYS A 3 2.19 -14.25 33.91
CA LYS A 3 3.62 -14.49 34.15
C LYS A 3 4.20 -15.32 33.01
N LEU A 4 5.41 -14.99 32.56
CA LEU A 4 6.12 -15.72 31.50
C LEU A 4 7.56 -16.00 31.92
N SER A 5 8.19 -17.03 31.36
CA SER A 5 9.58 -17.39 31.66
C SER A 5 10.54 -16.71 30.68
N CYS A 6 11.58 -16.05 31.20
CA CYS A 6 12.60 -15.42 30.37
C CYS A 6 13.44 -16.49 29.64
N PRO A 7 13.56 -16.44 28.30
CA PRO A 7 14.34 -17.43 27.54
C PRO A 7 15.86 -17.34 27.78
N SER A 8 16.36 -16.20 28.26
CA SER A 8 17.80 -15.99 28.48
C SER A 8 18.26 -16.43 29.88
N CYS A 9 17.45 -16.20 30.92
CA CYS A 9 17.84 -16.49 32.31
C CYS A 9 16.91 -17.47 33.05
N GLY A 10 15.84 -17.95 32.41
CA GLY A 10 14.90 -18.93 32.95
C GLY A 10 14.00 -18.41 34.09
N LYS A 11 14.10 -17.13 34.46
CA LYS A 11 13.31 -16.56 35.55
C LYS A 11 11.90 -16.20 35.11
N THR A 12 10.93 -16.52 35.96
CA THR A 12 9.53 -16.11 35.78
C THR A 12 9.37 -14.62 36.08
N VAL A 13 8.87 -13.88 35.10
CA VAL A 13 8.74 -12.42 35.10
C VAL A 13 7.31 -12.00 34.74
N THR A 14 6.90 -10.81 35.18
CA THR A 14 5.67 -10.17 34.73
C THR A 14 5.78 -9.78 33.26
N LYS A 15 4.67 -9.90 32.52
CA LYS A 15 4.62 -9.56 31.08
C LYS A 15 5.08 -8.10 30.85
N GLY A 16 6.13 -7.93 30.07
CA GLY A 16 6.78 -6.65 29.76
C GLY A 16 7.76 -6.80 28.60
N ARG A 17 8.30 -5.68 28.09
CA ARG A 17 9.22 -5.68 26.93
C ARG A 17 10.57 -6.34 27.27
N TYR A 18 11.09 -6.09 28.46
CA TYR A 18 12.39 -6.60 28.92
C TYR A 18 12.28 -7.36 30.24
N CYS A 19 13.19 -8.31 30.43
CA CYS A 19 13.35 -9.07 31.65
C CYS A 19 13.85 -8.15 32.76
N ALA A 20 13.07 -8.00 33.82
CA ALA A 20 13.45 -7.21 34.99
C ALA A 20 14.73 -7.70 35.69
N PHE A 21 15.20 -8.93 35.41
CA PHE A 21 16.38 -9.51 36.05
C PHE A 21 17.66 -9.44 35.20
N CYS A 22 17.57 -9.64 33.88
CA CYS A 22 18.75 -9.73 33.02
C CYS A 22 18.71 -8.77 31.82
N GLY A 23 17.66 -7.96 31.69
CA GLY A 23 17.49 -7.02 30.57
C GLY A 23 17.16 -7.66 29.22
N ALA A 24 17.12 -9.00 29.12
CA ALA A 24 16.79 -9.69 27.88
C ALA A 24 15.35 -9.39 27.41
N GLU A 25 15.16 -9.15 26.13
CA GLU A 25 13.85 -8.87 25.55
C GLU A 25 12.94 -10.11 25.65
N LEU A 26 11.77 -9.97 26.27
CA LEU A 26 10.88 -11.09 26.61
C LEU A 26 9.84 -11.37 25.52
N LEU A 27 9.50 -10.32 24.77
CA LEU A 27 8.69 -10.41 23.57
C LEU A 27 9.65 -10.37 22.40
N HIS A 28 9.86 -11.52 21.76
CA HIS A 28 10.27 -11.47 20.37
C HIS A 28 9.12 -10.83 19.58
N GLU A 29 9.16 -9.51 19.41
CA GLU A 29 8.43 -8.82 18.33
C GLU A 29 9.02 -9.15 16.94
N ASN A 30 9.95 -10.13 16.87
CA ASN A 30 10.65 -10.56 15.67
C ASN A 30 9.96 -11.73 14.94
N ALA A 31 8.71 -12.05 15.27
CA ALA A 31 7.86 -12.55 14.19
C ALA A 31 7.61 -11.32 13.31
N GLU A 32 8.49 -11.11 12.32
CA GLU A 32 8.23 -10.16 11.24
C GLU A 32 6.82 -10.49 10.73
N GLU A 33 5.82 -9.70 11.13
CA GLU A 33 4.45 -9.93 10.72
C GLU A 33 4.44 -9.68 9.22
N GLU A 34 4.55 -10.76 8.45
CA GLU A 34 4.65 -10.69 7.00
C GLU A 34 3.44 -9.94 6.47
N ILE A 35 3.66 -9.18 5.39
CA ILE A 35 2.57 -8.51 4.71
C ILE A 35 1.59 -9.58 4.24
N SER A 36 0.34 -9.48 4.69
CA SER A 36 -0.70 -10.43 4.29
C SER A 36 -0.75 -10.56 2.76
N GLY A 37 -0.91 -11.79 2.27
CA GLY A 37 -0.99 -12.08 0.83
C GLY A 37 -2.08 -11.26 0.13
N ASP A 38 -3.21 -11.04 0.80
CA ASP A 38 -4.29 -10.20 0.27
C ASP A 38 -3.85 -8.74 0.12
N VAL A 39 -3.12 -8.20 1.10
CA VAL A 39 -2.59 -6.84 1.05
C VAL A 39 -1.56 -6.71 -0.07
N LEU A 40 -0.65 -7.67 -0.20
CA LEU A 40 0.31 -7.70 -1.31
C LEU A 40 -0.38 -7.75 -2.67
N GLU A 41 -1.44 -8.55 -2.80
CA GLU A 41 -2.20 -8.62 -4.05
C GLU A 41 -2.89 -7.30 -4.38
N GLN A 42 -3.51 -6.65 -3.38
CA GLN A 42 -4.09 -5.32 -3.59
C GLN A 42 -3.02 -4.27 -3.95
N LEU A 43 -1.83 -4.32 -3.36
CA LEU A 43 -0.73 -3.43 -3.72
C LEU A 43 -0.23 -3.67 -5.16
N ARG A 44 -0.15 -4.94 -5.60
CA ARG A 44 0.19 -5.30 -6.99
C ARG A 44 -0.85 -4.79 -7.98
N LEU A 45 -2.14 -4.94 -7.67
CA LEU A 45 -3.21 -4.41 -8.51
C LEU A 45 -3.09 -2.88 -8.65
N ARG A 46 -2.84 -2.17 -7.54
CA ARG A 46 -2.61 -0.70 -7.57
C ARG A 46 -1.40 -0.34 -8.43
N LYS A 47 -0.29 -1.09 -8.32
CA LYS A 47 0.89 -0.89 -9.16
C LYS A 47 0.56 -1.04 -10.65
N ARG A 48 -0.12 -2.13 -11.02
CA ARG A 48 -0.48 -2.36 -12.42
C ARG A 48 -1.43 -1.29 -12.95
N ILE A 49 -2.36 -0.80 -12.14
CA ILE A 49 -3.24 0.33 -12.51
C ILE A 49 -2.43 1.59 -12.79
N GLU A 50 -1.41 1.89 -11.98
CA GLU A 50 -0.52 3.04 -12.20
C GLU A 50 0.32 2.87 -13.48
N GLU A 51 0.91 1.70 -13.70
CA GLU A 51 1.66 1.37 -14.92
C GLU A 51 0.79 1.56 -16.17
N VAL A 52 -0.41 0.97 -16.19
CA VAL A 52 -1.39 1.08 -17.28
C VAL A 52 -1.87 2.52 -17.47
N THR A 53 -1.97 3.30 -16.39
CA THR A 53 -2.31 4.73 -16.48
C THR A 53 -1.16 5.52 -17.13
N GLY A 54 0.09 5.21 -16.79
CA GLY A 54 1.28 5.75 -17.44
C GLY A 54 1.36 5.37 -18.92
N GLU A 55 1.08 4.12 -19.27
CA GLU A 55 1.01 3.64 -20.65
C GLU A 55 -0.03 4.43 -21.46
N ILE A 56 -1.23 4.66 -20.92
CA ILE A 56 -2.25 5.49 -21.57
C ILE A 56 -1.76 6.93 -21.78
N ALA A 57 -1.11 7.52 -20.79
CA ALA A 57 -0.60 8.89 -20.88
C ALA A 57 0.50 9.01 -21.94
N PHE A 58 1.41 8.04 -21.99
CA PHE A 58 2.46 7.98 -23.00
C PHE A 58 1.89 7.85 -24.42
N LEU A 59 0.98 6.89 -24.63
CA LEU A 59 0.34 6.68 -25.94
C LEU A 59 -0.45 7.92 -26.40
N ARG A 60 -1.08 8.64 -25.47
CA ARG A 60 -1.73 9.92 -25.77
C ARG A 60 -0.73 10.98 -26.23
N SER A 61 0.39 11.12 -25.54
CA SER A 61 1.45 12.06 -25.94
C SER A 61 2.04 11.72 -27.32
N GLU A 62 2.19 10.43 -27.64
CA GLU A 62 2.62 9.99 -28.98
C GLU A 62 1.59 10.36 -30.06
N ILE A 63 0.30 10.17 -29.78
CA ILE A 63 -0.79 10.62 -30.67
C ILE A 63 -0.76 12.13 -30.87
N ASP A 64 -0.58 12.91 -29.80
CA ASP A 64 -0.58 14.37 -29.87
C ASP A 64 0.56 14.87 -30.78
N LYS A 65 1.77 14.32 -30.62
CA LYS A 65 2.93 14.62 -31.48
C LYS A 65 2.69 14.27 -32.94
N LEU A 66 2.14 13.09 -33.21
CA LEU A 66 1.83 12.67 -34.59
C LEU A 66 0.73 13.55 -35.20
N THR A 67 -0.27 13.95 -34.39
CA THR A 67 -1.36 14.83 -34.85
C THR A 67 -0.83 16.23 -35.19
N GLU A 68 0.12 16.75 -34.43
CA GLU A 68 0.82 17.99 -34.73
C GLU A 68 1.62 17.88 -36.05
N GLN A 69 2.38 16.80 -36.23
CA GLN A 69 3.10 16.57 -37.49
C GLN A 69 2.17 16.43 -38.72
N ILE A 70 1.00 15.83 -38.54
CA ILE A 70 -0.04 15.79 -39.58
C ILE A 70 -0.55 17.20 -39.91
N SER A 71 -0.80 18.05 -38.91
CA SER A 71 -1.23 19.43 -39.14
C SER A 71 -0.18 20.28 -39.84
N GLU A 72 1.11 19.95 -39.67
CA GLU A 72 2.23 20.53 -40.40
C GLU A 72 2.38 19.98 -41.84
N GLY A 73 1.52 19.03 -42.23
CA GLY A 73 1.50 18.44 -43.57
C GLY A 73 2.57 17.37 -43.82
N LYS A 74 3.23 16.86 -42.77
CA LYS A 74 4.29 15.83 -42.90
C LYS A 74 3.68 14.43 -42.86
N ASN A 75 4.07 13.56 -43.81
CA ASN A 75 3.75 12.13 -43.85
C ASN A 75 2.32 11.78 -43.39
N ILE A 76 1.34 12.52 -43.91
CA ILE A 76 -0.05 12.54 -43.41
C ILE A 76 -0.65 11.14 -43.34
N GLU A 77 -0.53 10.35 -44.41
CA GLU A 77 -1.11 9.01 -44.49
C GLU A 77 -0.49 8.04 -43.47
N GLU A 78 0.84 8.04 -43.35
CA GLU A 78 1.58 7.18 -42.42
C GLU A 78 1.23 7.53 -40.96
N TYR A 79 1.29 8.81 -40.61
CA TYR A 79 0.98 9.27 -39.26
C TYR A 79 -0.49 9.07 -38.90
N ALA A 80 -1.42 9.27 -39.86
CA ALA A 80 -2.83 9.00 -39.62
C ALA A 80 -3.09 7.52 -39.33
N LEU A 81 -2.43 6.61 -40.05
CA LEU A 81 -2.51 5.18 -39.78
C LEU A 81 -1.96 4.86 -38.39
N ARG A 82 -0.79 5.41 -38.04
CA ARG A 82 -0.17 5.21 -36.73
C ARG A 82 -1.04 5.73 -35.59
N VAL A 83 -1.63 6.92 -35.73
CA VAL A 83 -2.58 7.48 -34.75
C VAL A 83 -3.76 6.54 -34.53
N LYS A 84 -4.30 5.94 -35.61
CA LYS A 84 -5.38 4.96 -35.50
C LYS A 84 -4.95 3.73 -34.71
N GLU A 85 -3.77 3.16 -34.97
CA GLU A 85 -3.22 2.04 -34.21
C GLU A 85 -3.05 2.35 -32.72
N LEU A 86 -2.49 3.52 -32.40
CA LEU A 86 -2.28 3.96 -31.02
C LEU A 86 -3.60 4.17 -30.28
N ARG A 87 -4.65 4.67 -30.97
CA ARG A 87 -5.98 4.81 -30.39
C ARG A 87 -6.60 3.45 -30.03
N GLU A 88 -6.44 2.44 -30.89
CA GLU A 88 -6.89 1.07 -30.57
C GLU A 88 -6.11 0.48 -29.40
N LYS A 89 -4.80 0.69 -29.33
CA LYS A 89 -4.01 0.29 -28.15
C LYS A 89 -4.52 0.96 -26.86
N ILE A 90 -4.76 2.27 -26.88
CA ILE A 90 -5.33 2.99 -25.73
C ILE A 90 -6.67 2.38 -25.31
N LYS A 91 -7.50 1.95 -26.26
CA LYS A 91 -8.79 1.32 -25.95
C LYS A 91 -8.58 0.01 -25.18
N LEU A 92 -7.71 -0.87 -25.66
CA LEU A 92 -7.38 -2.14 -24.98
C LEU A 92 -6.79 -1.91 -23.58
N VAL A 93 -5.86 -0.97 -23.46
CA VAL A 93 -5.20 -0.63 -22.18
C VAL A 93 -6.21 -0.03 -21.19
N LYS A 94 -7.20 0.75 -21.66
CA LYS A 94 -8.30 1.22 -20.81
C LYS A 94 -9.24 0.11 -20.34
N GLU A 95 -9.50 -0.88 -21.19
CA GLU A 95 -10.30 -2.05 -20.82
C GLU A 95 -9.58 -2.88 -19.75
N GLU A 96 -8.27 -3.09 -19.88
CA GLU A 96 -7.44 -3.70 -18.85
C GLU A 96 -7.51 -2.90 -17.53
N ARG A 97 -7.32 -1.58 -17.59
CA ARG A 97 -7.43 -0.72 -16.40
C ARG A 97 -8.74 -0.92 -15.67
N LYS A 98 -9.86 -0.90 -16.41
CA LYS A 98 -11.20 -1.07 -15.84
C LYS A 98 -11.33 -2.46 -15.17
N ALA A 99 -10.86 -3.51 -15.82
CA ALA A 99 -10.91 -4.87 -15.27
C ALA A 99 -10.05 -5.02 -13.99
N LEU A 100 -8.95 -4.26 -13.87
CA LEU A 100 -8.13 -4.20 -12.66
C LEU A 100 -8.84 -3.43 -11.54
N GLU A 101 -9.45 -2.29 -11.85
CA GLU A 101 -10.22 -1.47 -10.90
C GLU A 101 -11.41 -2.25 -10.31
N GLU A 102 -12.08 -3.09 -11.09
CA GLU A 102 -13.17 -3.96 -10.62
C GLU A 102 -12.68 -5.02 -9.60
N LYS A 103 -11.40 -5.41 -9.63
CA LYS A 103 -10.80 -6.37 -8.69
C LYS A 103 -10.30 -5.70 -7.41
N LEU A 104 -10.19 -4.36 -7.41
CA LEU A 104 -9.62 -3.62 -6.32
C LEU A 104 -10.56 -3.63 -5.10
N LYS A 105 -10.01 -3.97 -3.95
CA LYS A 105 -10.70 -3.97 -2.66
C LYS A 105 -10.05 -2.94 -1.73
N PRO A 106 -10.83 -2.33 -0.82
CA PRO A 106 -10.26 -1.46 0.20
C PRO A 106 -9.31 -2.27 1.08
N LEU A 107 -8.16 -1.67 1.37
CA LEU A 107 -7.21 -2.22 2.33
C LEU A 107 -7.79 -2.15 3.75
N PRO A 108 -7.28 -2.96 4.70
CA PRO A 108 -7.82 -3.01 6.06
C PRO A 108 -7.94 -1.63 6.74
N LEU A 109 -6.92 -0.78 6.63
CA LEU A 109 -6.95 0.58 7.18
C LEU A 109 -8.03 1.45 6.52
N GLU A 110 -8.17 1.38 5.19
CA GLU A 110 -9.19 2.14 4.45
C GLU A 110 -10.60 1.73 4.89
N LYS A 111 -10.83 0.42 5.03
CA LYS A 111 -12.12 -0.13 5.45
C LYS A 111 -12.49 0.36 6.85
N VAL A 112 -11.58 0.25 7.81
CA VAL A 112 -11.82 0.68 9.20
C VAL A 112 -12.04 2.21 9.26
N ALA A 113 -11.28 2.99 8.49
CA ALA A 113 -11.46 4.43 8.42
C ALA A 113 -12.84 4.82 7.84
N GLU A 114 -13.30 4.12 6.81
CA GLU A 114 -14.63 4.34 6.22
C GLU A 114 -15.77 3.98 7.20
N GLU A 115 -15.66 2.83 7.86
CA GLU A 115 -16.64 2.39 8.87
C GLU A 115 -16.73 3.37 10.03
N ARG A 116 -15.59 3.86 10.52
CA ARG A 116 -15.50 4.91 11.54
C ARG A 116 -16.18 6.20 11.07
N ALA A 117 -15.84 6.70 9.88
CA ALA A 117 -16.43 7.94 9.35
C ALA A 117 -17.95 7.83 9.16
N ASN A 118 -18.44 6.65 8.75
CA ASN A 118 -19.87 6.38 8.62
C ASN A 118 -20.58 6.37 9.98
N LEU A 119 -19.95 5.82 11.02
CA LEU A 119 -20.50 5.82 12.38
C LEU A 119 -20.51 7.23 12.98
N GLU A 120 -19.45 8.02 12.78
CA GLU A 120 -19.40 9.44 13.18
C GLU A 120 -20.52 10.25 12.51
N LYS A 121 -20.80 10.01 11.22
CA LYS A 121 -21.95 10.62 10.52
C LYS A 121 -23.29 10.19 11.13
N ARG A 122 -23.44 8.93 11.55
CA ARG A 122 -24.67 8.43 12.21
C ARG A 122 -24.88 9.09 13.57
N ILE A 123 -23.81 9.27 14.35
CA ILE A 123 -23.87 9.98 15.64
C ILE A 123 -24.33 11.43 15.43
N LYS A 124 -23.75 12.14 14.45
CA LYS A 124 -24.19 13.51 14.12
C LYS A 124 -25.66 13.59 13.74
N ARG A 125 -26.15 12.63 12.94
CA ARG A 125 -27.59 12.55 12.59
C ARG A 125 -28.45 12.32 13.82
N LEU A 126 -28.02 11.45 14.73
CA LEU A 126 -28.71 11.18 15.98
C LEU A 126 -28.80 12.44 16.87
N GLU A 127 -27.73 13.23 16.93
CA GLU A 127 -27.71 14.54 17.61
C GLU A 127 -28.73 15.50 17.01
N THR A 128 -28.78 15.62 15.68
CA THR A 128 -29.77 16.47 14.99
C THR A 128 -31.21 16.02 15.28
N LEU A 129 -31.48 14.71 15.32
CA LEU A 129 -32.83 14.19 15.64
C LEU A 129 -33.24 14.55 17.07
N ARG A 130 -32.30 14.48 18.02
CA ARG A 130 -32.53 14.88 19.42
C ARG A 130 -32.81 16.38 19.51
N GLU A 131 -31.99 17.22 18.86
CA GLU A 131 -32.16 18.68 18.86
C GLU A 131 -33.51 19.12 18.31
N LYS A 132 -34.04 18.39 17.33
CA LYS A 132 -35.39 18.63 16.77
C LYS A 132 -36.53 18.07 17.62
N GLY A 133 -36.23 17.33 18.69
CA GLY A 133 -37.22 16.66 19.52
C GLY A 133 -37.91 15.47 18.83
N GLU A 134 -37.34 14.94 17.74
CA GLU A 134 -37.90 13.78 17.02
C GLU A 134 -37.70 12.46 17.78
N ILE A 135 -36.78 12.44 18.74
CA ILE A 135 -36.50 11.30 19.62
C ILE A 135 -36.42 11.75 21.08
N SER A 136 -36.76 10.84 22.00
CA SER A 136 -36.61 11.11 23.43
C SER A 136 -35.13 11.10 23.87
N ASP A 137 -34.83 11.82 24.95
CA ASP A 137 -33.49 11.79 25.56
C ASP A 137 -33.05 10.38 25.94
N GLU A 138 -33.98 9.55 26.45
CA GLU A 138 -33.67 8.16 26.81
C GLU A 138 -33.27 7.32 25.58
N THR A 139 -33.97 7.49 24.45
CA THR A 139 -33.65 6.81 23.19
C THR A 139 -32.30 7.28 22.65
N TYR A 140 -32.06 8.60 22.72
CA TYR A 140 -30.79 9.21 22.33
C TYR A 140 -29.63 8.64 23.15
N GLU A 141 -29.71 8.62 24.48
CA GLU A 141 -28.62 8.14 25.34
C GLU A 141 -28.31 6.65 25.10
N LYS A 142 -29.34 5.81 24.91
CA LYS A 142 -29.16 4.40 24.57
C LYS A 142 -28.39 4.22 23.25
N LEU A 143 -28.82 4.87 22.18
CA LEU A 143 -28.18 4.76 20.87
C LEU A 143 -26.80 5.42 20.84
N LYS A 144 -26.63 6.56 21.51
CA LYS A 144 -25.35 7.25 21.62
C LYS A 144 -24.32 6.35 22.30
N LYS A 145 -24.70 5.70 23.39
CA LYS A 145 -23.83 4.76 24.10
C LYS A 145 -23.39 3.61 23.20
N GLU A 146 -24.33 2.95 22.52
CA GLU A 146 -24.03 1.86 21.58
C GLU A 146 -23.08 2.32 20.46
N TYR A 147 -23.34 3.49 19.87
CA TYR A 147 -22.50 4.03 18.81
C TYR A 147 -21.13 4.46 19.33
N SER A 148 -21.02 5.02 20.54
CA SER A 148 -19.72 5.36 21.13
C SER A 148 -18.88 4.12 21.42
N GLU A 149 -19.48 3.05 21.94
CA GLU A 149 -18.77 1.79 22.21
C GLU A 149 -18.23 1.17 20.91
N LYS A 150 -19.04 1.15 19.85
CA LYS A 150 -18.58 0.72 18.51
C LYS A 150 -17.49 1.63 17.95
N LEU A 151 -17.59 2.94 18.17
CA LEU A 151 -16.60 3.90 17.71
C LEU A 151 -15.24 3.66 18.38
N ASP A 152 -15.24 3.33 19.68
CA ASP A 152 -14.01 3.01 20.39
C ASP A 152 -13.39 1.70 19.91
N GLN A 153 -14.21 0.68 19.60
CA GLN A 153 -13.73 -0.54 18.93
C GLN A 153 -13.08 -0.23 17.58
N PHE A 154 -13.68 0.64 16.77
CA PHE A 154 -13.08 1.05 15.49
C PHE A 154 -11.81 1.88 15.67
N LYS A 155 -11.70 2.72 16.69
CA LYS A 155 -10.45 3.46 16.98
C LYS A 155 -9.32 2.51 17.39
N GLU A 156 -9.61 1.52 18.23
CA GLU A 156 -8.62 0.51 18.61
C GLU A 156 -8.15 -0.30 17.40
N GLU A 157 -9.08 -0.77 16.56
CA GLU A 157 -8.75 -1.50 15.35
C GLU A 157 -7.96 -0.62 14.36
N HIS A 158 -8.36 0.64 14.20
CA HIS A 158 -7.64 1.60 13.37
C HIS A 158 -6.19 1.76 13.81
N TYR A 159 -5.97 1.96 15.11
CA TYR A 159 -4.64 2.06 15.69
C TYR A 159 -3.81 0.79 15.46
N ARG A 160 -4.42 -0.40 15.59
CA ARG A 160 -3.76 -1.68 15.27
C ARG A 160 -3.35 -1.75 13.80
N GLN A 161 -4.21 -1.32 12.88
CA GLN A 161 -3.90 -1.32 11.44
C GLN A 161 -2.77 -0.33 11.10
N VAL A 162 -2.74 0.85 11.73
CA VAL A 162 -1.64 1.82 11.58
C VAL A 162 -0.30 1.19 11.98
N ILE A 163 -0.21 0.58 13.17
CA ILE A 163 1.02 -0.08 13.64
C ILE A 163 1.46 -1.17 12.66
N LYS A 164 0.53 -1.98 12.14
CA LYS A 164 0.85 -3.03 11.17
C LYS A 164 1.46 -2.47 9.90
N ILE A 165 0.86 -1.41 9.36
CA ILE A 165 1.36 -0.76 8.15
C ILE A 165 2.75 -0.14 8.40
N GLU A 166 2.98 0.51 9.54
CA GLU A 166 4.30 1.04 9.91
C GLU A 166 5.36 -0.07 9.95
N LYS A 167 5.04 -1.22 10.55
CA LYS A 167 5.92 -2.40 10.57
C LYS A 167 6.22 -2.91 9.16
N TRP A 168 5.22 -2.99 8.29
CA TRP A 168 5.40 -3.40 6.89
C TRP A 168 6.28 -2.43 6.11
N ILE A 169 6.09 -1.12 6.30
CA ILE A 169 6.94 -0.09 5.68
C ILE A 169 8.39 -0.27 6.11
N GLU A 170 8.65 -0.49 7.40
CA GLU A 170 10.00 -0.70 7.91
C GLU A 170 10.65 -1.98 7.33
N GLN A 171 9.90 -3.08 7.25
CA GLN A 171 10.37 -4.32 6.62
C GLN A 171 10.71 -4.12 5.13
N LEU A 172 9.84 -3.44 4.38
CA LEU A 172 10.08 -3.13 2.98
C LEU A 172 11.30 -2.23 2.80
N LYS A 173 11.47 -1.19 3.64
CA LYS A 173 12.65 -0.33 3.63
C LYS A 173 13.94 -1.11 3.89
N LYS A 174 13.93 -2.04 4.84
CA LYS A 174 15.06 -2.96 5.08
C LYS A 174 15.33 -3.85 3.86
N ARG A 175 14.29 -4.35 3.18
CA ARG A 175 14.43 -5.13 1.94
C ARG A 175 15.01 -4.29 0.81
N ILE A 176 14.53 -3.06 0.60
CA ILE A 176 15.08 -2.12 -0.38
C ILE A 176 16.57 -1.88 -0.12
N LYS A 177 16.96 -1.66 1.14
CA LYS A 177 18.37 -1.48 1.51
C LYS A 177 19.22 -2.72 1.15
N ARG A 178 18.73 -3.93 1.42
CA ARG A 178 19.40 -5.17 1.03
C ARG A 178 19.56 -5.27 -0.49
N LEU A 179 18.48 -5.06 -1.25
CA LEU A 179 18.51 -5.11 -2.71
C LEU A 179 19.47 -4.08 -3.33
N LYS A 180 19.60 -2.89 -2.73
CA LYS A 180 20.60 -1.88 -3.15
C LYS A 180 22.03 -2.39 -2.93
N ASN A 181 22.31 -2.97 -1.76
CA ASN A 181 23.62 -3.57 -1.49
C ASN A 181 23.91 -4.73 -2.46
N ASP A 182 22.91 -5.57 -2.76
CA ASP A 182 23.05 -6.68 -3.71
C ASP A 182 23.34 -6.15 -5.13
N SER A 183 22.72 -5.03 -5.51
CA SER A 183 23.00 -4.36 -6.80
C SER A 183 24.42 -3.82 -6.87
N GLU A 184 24.96 -3.27 -5.79
CA GLU A 184 26.34 -2.81 -5.70
C GLU A 184 27.32 -3.99 -5.79
N LEU A 185 27.00 -5.09 -5.10
CA LEU A 185 27.81 -6.32 -5.12
C LEU A 185 27.89 -6.92 -6.52
N ILE A 186 26.75 -7.04 -7.22
CA ILE A 186 26.69 -7.60 -8.57
C ILE A 186 27.44 -6.70 -9.57
N TYR A 187 27.38 -5.38 -9.39
CA TYR A 187 28.22 -4.45 -10.16
C TYR A 187 29.71 -4.65 -9.89
N ALA A 188 30.12 -4.79 -8.62
CA ALA A 188 31.52 -5.06 -8.29
C ALA A 188 32.02 -6.36 -8.92
N ARG A 189 31.24 -7.45 -8.85
CA ARG A 189 31.55 -8.74 -9.48
C ARG A 189 31.68 -8.66 -11.00
N TYR A 190 30.82 -7.88 -11.65
CA TYR A 190 30.96 -7.61 -13.07
C TYR A 190 32.27 -6.87 -13.39
N MET A 191 32.59 -5.82 -12.61
CA MET A 191 33.81 -5.04 -12.81
C MET A 191 35.09 -5.83 -12.52
N THR A 192 35.06 -6.82 -11.61
CA THR A 192 36.18 -7.74 -11.34
C THR A 192 36.29 -8.89 -12.35
N GLY A 193 35.33 -9.01 -13.28
CA GLY A 193 35.30 -10.07 -14.28
C GLY A 193 34.76 -11.41 -13.76
N GLU A 194 34.18 -11.45 -12.56
CA GLU A 194 33.52 -12.63 -11.99
C GLU A 194 32.16 -12.92 -12.66
N LEU A 195 31.56 -11.91 -13.29
CA LEU A 195 30.31 -12.04 -14.05
C LEU A 195 30.49 -11.61 -15.49
N THR A 196 29.84 -12.34 -16.39
CA THR A 196 29.66 -11.89 -17.78
C THR A 196 28.73 -10.68 -17.84
N LYS A 197 28.78 -9.94 -18.95
CA LYS A 197 27.87 -8.83 -19.20
C LYS A 197 26.41 -9.31 -19.22
N GLU A 198 26.16 -10.47 -19.81
CA GLU A 198 24.83 -11.06 -19.91
C GLU A 198 24.27 -11.45 -18.54
N GLU A 199 25.09 -12.04 -17.65
CA GLU A 199 24.68 -12.35 -16.28
C GLU A 199 24.41 -11.10 -15.46
N TYR A 200 25.32 -10.12 -15.52
CA TYR A 200 25.15 -8.83 -14.85
C TYR A 200 23.84 -8.14 -15.25
N MET A 201 23.57 -8.03 -16.55
CA MET A 201 22.36 -7.37 -17.03
C MET A 201 21.09 -8.08 -16.57
N ARG A 202 21.10 -9.42 -16.57
CA ARG A 202 19.95 -10.24 -16.14
C ARG A 202 19.67 -10.07 -14.64
N GLU A 203 20.71 -10.15 -13.81
CA GLU A 203 20.57 -9.98 -12.36
C GLU A 203 20.19 -8.54 -11.99
N LYS A 204 20.80 -7.55 -12.65
CA LYS A 204 20.46 -6.14 -12.48
C LYS A 204 19.01 -5.84 -12.82
N GLU A 205 18.50 -6.38 -13.93
CA GLU A 205 17.10 -6.20 -14.31
C GLU A 205 16.16 -6.79 -13.25
N LYS A 206 16.47 -7.98 -12.74
CA LYS A 206 15.68 -8.61 -11.66
C LYS A 206 15.69 -7.75 -10.40
N LEU A 207 16.86 -7.30 -9.94
CA LEU A 207 16.99 -6.46 -8.76
C LEU A 207 16.25 -5.13 -8.93
N ASN A 208 16.36 -4.50 -10.11
CA ASN A 208 15.66 -3.25 -10.40
C ASN A 208 14.13 -3.43 -10.32
N LYS A 209 13.58 -4.50 -10.92
CA LYS A 209 12.15 -4.81 -10.82
C LYS A 209 11.69 -5.02 -9.37
N GLU A 210 12.51 -5.71 -8.56
CA GLU A 210 12.23 -5.88 -7.14
C GLU A 210 12.31 -4.55 -6.38
N LEU A 211 13.32 -3.72 -6.65
CA LEU A 211 13.47 -2.39 -6.04
C LEU A 211 12.29 -1.49 -6.35
N GLU A 212 11.91 -1.36 -7.62
CA GLU A 212 10.77 -0.57 -8.06
C GLU A 212 9.48 -1.04 -7.38
N THR A 213 9.25 -2.35 -7.32
CA THR A 213 8.06 -2.93 -6.70
C THR A 213 8.00 -2.65 -5.20
N ASN A 214 9.12 -2.85 -4.47
CA ASN A 214 9.16 -2.59 -3.04
C ASN A 214 9.06 -1.09 -2.72
N SER A 215 9.71 -0.22 -3.50
CA SER A 215 9.59 1.24 -3.36
C SER A 215 8.15 1.70 -3.56
N PHE A 216 7.49 1.21 -4.61
CA PHE A 216 6.09 1.50 -4.85
C PHE A 216 5.18 1.08 -3.68
N HIS A 217 5.39 -0.13 -3.14
CA HIS A 217 4.63 -0.58 -1.97
C HIS A 217 4.83 0.33 -0.76
N VAL A 218 6.07 0.78 -0.50
CA VAL A 218 6.36 1.74 0.58
C VAL A 218 5.60 3.05 0.36
N GLU A 219 5.71 3.64 -0.82
CA GLU A 219 5.06 4.92 -1.15
C GLU A 219 3.53 4.83 -1.00
N MET A 220 2.94 3.72 -1.47
CA MET A 220 1.50 3.48 -1.35
C MET A 220 1.07 3.34 0.12
N LEU A 221 1.80 2.57 0.92
CA LEU A 221 1.50 2.40 2.34
C LEU A 221 1.71 3.69 3.14
N GLU A 222 2.75 4.47 2.84
CA GLU A 222 2.97 5.79 3.44
C GLU A 222 1.88 6.80 3.04
N PHE A 223 1.39 6.73 1.80
CA PHE A 223 0.22 7.51 1.37
C PHE A 223 -1.03 7.14 2.17
N LEU A 224 -1.28 5.84 2.39
CA LEU A 224 -2.42 5.40 3.21
C LEU A 224 -2.32 5.88 4.65
N LEU A 225 -1.15 5.80 5.26
CA LEU A 225 -0.94 6.37 6.59
C LEU A 225 -1.24 7.86 6.59
N ARG A 226 -0.62 8.66 5.72
CA ARG A 226 -0.89 10.11 5.66
C ARG A 226 -2.36 10.47 5.46
N LYS A 227 -3.11 9.64 4.75
CA LYS A 227 -4.52 9.88 4.46
C LYS A 227 -5.45 9.48 5.61
N TYR A 228 -5.10 8.45 6.39
CA TYR A 228 -6.02 7.84 7.34
C TYR A 228 -5.52 7.78 8.79
N SER A 229 -4.21 7.89 9.07
CA SER A 229 -3.65 7.97 10.43
C SER A 229 -4.04 9.26 11.14
#